data_AF-A0A2S6IV77-F1
#
_entry.id   AF-A0A2S6IV77-F1
#
_cell.length_a   1.000
_cell.length_b   1.000
_cell.length_c   1.000
_cell.angle_alpha   90.00
_cell.angle_beta   90.00
_cell.angle_gamma   90.00
#
_symmetry.space_group_name_H-M   'P 1'
#
loop_
_entity.id
_entity.type
_entity.pdbx_description
1 polymer ?
#
loop_
_entity_poly.entity_id
_entity_poly.type
_entity_poly.pdbx_seq_one_letter_code
_entity_poly.pdbx_strand_id
1 'polypeptide(L)'
;MNTRFLGGEHGRRGFFGGARNRPRTVGLIVVGALGAVAILALQLPGLIATLIAAAAVHAATIRTHRGSPLARWQARRRWRERQALGTVAFRPVRERPADLDPAALPRRERTPAQREWNAYRDWPDGAEGMHWLQRERGRPGIAWHTPTGEDAWLSVAFSVEGQVRGIESDEFLDSASVAFGAMLARYGSPSQLPNRVQTITRVLPVDSAYHEAWVWEHLDDSSADAITALIASYDEVVRLVNRSGLMQRHYAVVRWPLTPQFLAAAARRGPGQEGWRELMAEEIAAVRSHLRSAKLGRVEALSAAQTAAVLRHVQHPSWPIDQAADVDVDAPWLPSRDEWSACVVTAPGPEGEEEQWWHRTALLPVDAFETGPRTSLWLAPLLSKLPHPIVRTLSLQAEVVPAADARAAARMDVTTDVADLQAQREKGALTDDELRVGLTAARQRLADLEPGSGHHGVGWTGHLTISARSRRELVEATWKVTEAANNAGIAWLEWLDTQQSAAAACTWPLARGMRPVEASTSSLLRSLLTGTGTKEAIS
;
A
#
# COMPACT_ATOMS: atom_id res chain seq x y z
N MET A 1 25.17 2.43 -13.68
CA MET A 1 23.76 2.22 -13.27
C MET A 1 22.79 3.00 -14.16
N ASN A 2 21.78 2.34 -14.72
CA ASN A 2 20.72 2.96 -15.51
C ASN A 2 19.82 3.84 -14.63
N THR A 3 19.37 4.97 -15.18
CA THR A 3 18.42 5.86 -14.53
C THR A 3 17.07 5.79 -15.22
N ARG A 4 16.00 5.87 -14.42
CA ARG A 4 14.62 5.98 -14.89
C ARG A 4 14.01 7.24 -14.31
N PHE A 5 13.17 7.92 -15.09
CA PHE A 5 12.46 9.08 -14.58
C PHE A 5 11.29 8.63 -13.72
N LEU A 6 11.29 9.05 -12.46
CA LEU A 6 10.14 8.94 -11.56
C LEU A 6 9.64 10.35 -11.25
N GLY A 7 8.36 10.46 -10.90
CA GLY A 7 7.69 11.74 -10.71
C GLY A 7 7.20 12.35 -12.04
N GLY A 8 6.51 13.48 -11.96
CA GLY A 8 5.93 14.14 -13.14
C GLY A 8 4.57 13.56 -13.56
N GLU A 9 4.18 12.41 -13.01
CA GLU A 9 2.82 11.86 -12.99
C GLU A 9 1.90 12.72 -12.09
N HIS A 10 1.84 14.02 -12.35
CA HIS A 10 0.91 14.90 -11.64
C HIS A 10 -0.48 14.33 -11.87
N GLY A 11 -1.19 13.98 -10.80
CA GLY A 11 -2.53 13.42 -10.88
C GLY A 11 -3.36 14.19 -11.92
N ARG A 12 -3.56 13.55 -13.09
CA ARG A 12 -4.13 14.06 -14.35
C ARG A 12 -4.42 15.58 -14.34
N ARG A 13 -3.54 16.39 -14.94
CA ARG A 13 -3.68 17.86 -15.04
C ARG A 13 -5.05 18.23 -15.64
N GLY A 14 -5.76 19.16 -15.00
CA GLY A 14 -7.12 19.54 -15.41
C GLY A 14 -7.14 20.51 -16.59
N PHE A 15 -8.27 20.59 -17.31
CA PHE A 15 -8.53 21.51 -18.43
C PHE A 15 -8.27 23.01 -18.12
N PHE A 16 -8.22 23.38 -16.84
CA PHE A 16 -7.98 24.75 -16.37
C PHE A 16 -6.56 25.01 -15.83
N GLY A 17 -5.63 24.08 -16.04
CA GLY A 17 -4.25 24.17 -15.54
C GLY A 17 -4.13 23.79 -14.05
N GLY A 18 -2.99 23.17 -13.71
CA GLY A 18 -2.65 22.73 -12.36
C GLY A 18 -3.10 21.29 -12.01
N ALA A 19 -2.47 20.74 -10.97
CA ALA A 19 -2.79 19.42 -10.43
C ALA A 19 -4.28 19.35 -10.02
N ARG A 20 -5.00 18.30 -10.47
CA ARG A 20 -6.44 18.14 -10.24
C ARG A 20 -6.76 18.05 -8.75
N ASN A 21 -7.13 19.16 -8.12
CA ASN A 21 -7.92 19.09 -6.91
C ASN A 21 -9.39 18.96 -7.35
N ARG A 22 -9.87 17.73 -7.62
CA ARG A 22 -11.26 17.44 -8.04
C ARG A 22 -12.31 18.29 -7.29
N PRO A 23 -12.28 18.42 -5.94
CA PRO A 23 -13.24 19.26 -5.24
C PRO A 23 -13.10 20.76 -5.53
N ARG A 24 -11.89 21.27 -5.85
CA ARG A 24 -11.72 22.66 -6.31
C ARG A 24 -12.34 22.86 -7.69
N THR A 25 -12.07 21.95 -8.63
CA THR A 25 -12.63 22.06 -9.99
C THR A 25 -14.15 21.99 -9.96
N VAL A 26 -14.71 21.00 -9.27
CA VAL A 26 -16.17 20.87 -9.10
C VAL A 26 -16.74 22.09 -8.38
N GLY A 27 -16.10 22.53 -7.29
CA GLY A 27 -16.53 23.72 -6.54
C GLY A 27 -16.55 24.98 -7.39
N LEU A 28 -15.52 25.22 -8.21
CA LEU A 28 -15.47 26.38 -9.12
C LEU A 28 -16.49 26.28 -10.25
N ILE A 29 -16.76 25.09 -10.79
CA ILE A 29 -17.82 24.90 -11.80
C ILE A 29 -19.19 25.21 -11.20
N VAL A 30 -19.48 24.68 -9.99
CA VAL A 30 -20.75 24.93 -9.30
C VAL A 30 -20.90 26.41 -8.96
N VAL A 31 -19.85 27.06 -8.43
CA VAL A 31 -19.86 28.50 -8.15
C VAL A 31 -20.02 29.31 -9.44
N GLY A 32 -19.40 28.91 -10.55
CA GLY A 32 -19.56 29.58 -11.84
C GLY A 32 -20.99 29.48 -12.37
N ALA A 33 -21.60 28.29 -12.30
CA ALA A 33 -22.97 28.06 -12.75
C ALA A 33 -24.01 28.82 -11.89
N LEU A 34 -23.92 28.69 -10.56
CA LEU A 34 -24.79 29.42 -9.64
C LEU A 34 -24.53 30.93 -9.70
N GLY A 35 -23.28 31.32 -9.91
CA GLY A 35 -22.86 32.70 -10.06
C GLY A 35 -23.43 33.36 -11.31
N ALA A 36 -23.47 32.65 -12.44
CA ALA A 36 -24.11 33.15 -13.66
C ALA A 36 -25.60 33.45 -13.43
N VAL A 37 -26.32 32.58 -12.71
CA VAL A 37 -27.72 32.81 -12.32
C VAL A 37 -27.84 34.01 -11.39
N ALA A 38 -26.96 34.10 -10.38
CA ALA A 38 -26.96 35.21 -9.43
C ALA A 38 -26.63 36.56 -10.09
N ILE A 39 -25.72 36.60 -11.06
CA ILE A 39 -25.38 37.80 -11.83
C ILE A 39 -26.57 38.25 -12.68
N LEU A 40 -27.27 37.32 -13.34
CA LEU A 40 -28.46 37.66 -14.12
C LEU A 40 -29.59 38.22 -13.25
N ALA A 41 -29.80 37.66 -12.06
CA ALA A 41 -30.89 38.07 -11.15
C ALA A 41 -30.57 39.33 -10.32
N LEU A 42 -29.32 39.47 -9.87
CA LEU A 42 -28.92 40.47 -8.86
C LEU A 42 -27.85 41.44 -9.36
N GLN A 43 -27.37 41.31 -10.60
CA GLN A 43 -26.36 42.19 -11.22
C GLN A 43 -25.07 42.29 -10.38
N LEU A 44 -24.65 43.49 -10.00
CA LEU A 44 -23.40 43.75 -9.29
C LEU A 44 -23.30 43.01 -7.93
N PRO A 45 -24.33 42.99 -7.05
CA PRO A 45 -24.37 42.11 -5.89
C PRO A 45 -24.15 40.63 -6.21
N GLY A 46 -24.72 40.12 -7.29
CA GLY A 46 -24.53 38.75 -7.76
C GLY A 46 -23.10 38.46 -8.17
N LEU A 47 -22.44 39.41 -8.86
CA LEU A 47 -21.04 39.32 -9.24
C LEU A 47 -20.13 39.28 -8.00
N ILE A 48 -20.34 40.20 -7.06
CA ILE A 48 -19.55 40.27 -5.82
C ILE A 48 -19.68 38.98 -5.02
N ALA A 49 -20.92 38.47 -4.84
CA ALA A 49 -21.17 37.21 -4.15
C ALA A 49 -20.46 36.02 -4.82
N THR A 50 -20.48 35.97 -6.16
CA THR A 50 -19.80 34.93 -6.93
C THR A 50 -18.28 34.98 -6.76
N LEU A 51 -17.68 36.18 -6.81
CA LEU A 51 -16.25 36.36 -6.58
C LEU A 51 -15.84 35.93 -5.17
N ILE A 52 -16.62 36.30 -4.15
CA ILE A 52 -16.39 35.87 -2.75
C ILE A 52 -16.49 34.36 -2.64
N ALA A 53 -17.51 33.73 -3.24
CA ALA A 53 -17.66 32.27 -3.22
C ALA A 53 -16.50 31.56 -3.92
N ALA A 54 -16.03 32.08 -5.05
CA ALA A 54 -14.89 31.52 -5.78
C ALA A 54 -13.60 31.64 -4.96
N ALA A 55 -13.37 32.80 -4.32
CA ALA A 55 -12.25 33.02 -3.40
C ALA A 55 -12.33 32.08 -2.19
N ALA A 56 -13.52 31.86 -1.62
CA ALA A 56 -13.73 30.94 -0.50
C ALA A 56 -13.44 29.48 -0.89
N VAL A 57 -13.90 29.02 -2.07
CA VAL A 57 -13.57 27.68 -2.60
C VAL A 57 -12.07 27.56 -2.79
N HIS A 58 -11.41 28.58 -3.34
CA HIS A 58 -9.96 28.58 -3.51
C HIS A 58 -9.23 28.48 -2.16
N ALA A 59 -9.57 29.34 -1.20
CA ALA A 59 -8.96 29.34 0.14
C ALA A 59 -9.21 28.03 0.90
N ALA A 60 -10.40 27.43 0.77
CA ALA A 60 -10.73 26.15 1.41
C ALA A 60 -9.98 24.97 0.80
N THR A 61 -9.61 25.06 -0.48
CA THR A 61 -8.99 23.97 -1.26
C THR A 61 -7.50 24.16 -1.50
N ILE A 62 -6.92 25.31 -1.13
CA ILE A 62 -5.48 25.54 -1.23
C ILE A 62 -4.73 24.52 -0.37
N ARG A 63 -3.74 23.85 -0.98
CA ARG A 63 -2.91 22.89 -0.26
C ARG A 63 -1.85 23.67 0.52
N THR A 64 -1.77 23.40 1.81
CA THR A 64 -0.67 23.85 2.67
C THR A 64 0.18 22.63 3.04
N HIS A 65 1.32 22.85 3.71
CA HIS A 65 2.14 21.79 4.31
C HIS A 65 1.36 20.86 5.28
N ARG A 66 0.15 21.23 5.71
CA ARG A 66 -0.76 20.41 6.55
C ARG A 66 -2.02 19.94 5.82
N GLY A 67 -1.99 19.89 4.50
CA GLY A 67 -3.16 19.67 3.65
C GLY A 67 -4.04 20.90 3.50
N SER A 68 -5.22 20.74 2.89
CA SER A 68 -6.17 21.84 2.70
C SER A 68 -7.05 22.05 3.94
N PRO A 69 -7.52 23.27 4.23
CA PRO A 69 -8.49 23.52 5.29
C PRO A 69 -9.73 22.61 5.21
N LEU A 70 -10.26 22.40 4.00
CA LEU A 70 -11.39 21.50 3.76
C LEU A 70 -11.06 20.05 4.16
N ALA A 71 -9.90 19.53 3.75
CA ALA A 71 -9.47 18.18 4.12
C ALA A 71 -9.37 18.01 5.65
N ARG A 72 -8.85 19.02 6.35
CA ARG A 72 -8.77 19.02 7.82
C ARG A 72 -10.14 19.04 8.48
N TRP A 73 -11.08 19.82 7.95
CA TRP A 73 -12.45 19.84 8.44
C TRP A 73 -13.14 18.49 8.24
N GLN A 74 -13.01 17.88 7.05
CA GLN A 74 -13.53 16.55 6.74
C GLN A 74 -12.93 15.48 7.66
N ALA A 75 -11.61 15.53 7.89
CA ALA A 75 -10.93 14.63 8.81
C ALA A 75 -11.47 14.76 10.25
N ARG A 76 -11.61 15.99 10.77
CA ARG A 76 -12.20 16.23 12.10
C ARG A 76 -13.63 15.75 12.20
N ARG A 77 -14.45 15.99 11.18
CA ARG A 77 -15.84 15.53 11.13
C ARG A 77 -15.91 14.00 11.15
N ARG A 78 -15.15 13.34 10.29
CA ARG A 78 -15.04 11.87 10.24
C ARG A 78 -14.59 11.29 11.58
N TRP A 79 -13.59 11.92 12.21
CA TRP A 79 -13.10 11.50 13.52
C TRP A 79 -14.20 11.57 14.59
N ARG A 80 -14.96 12.67 14.64
CA ARG A 80 -16.11 12.80 15.55
C ARG A 80 -17.19 11.75 15.26
N GLU A 81 -17.49 11.50 13.99
CA GLU A 81 -18.45 10.46 13.58
C GLU A 81 -17.99 9.07 14.05
N ARG A 82 -16.71 8.72 13.85
CA ARG A 82 -16.14 7.44 14.33
C ARG A 82 -16.20 7.30 15.84
N GLN A 83 -15.87 8.36 16.58
CA GLN A 83 -15.98 8.39 18.04
C GLN A 83 -17.43 8.23 18.51
N ALA A 84 -18.37 8.90 17.84
CA ALA A 84 -19.79 8.81 18.16
C ALA A 84 -20.35 7.39 17.92
N LEU A 85 -19.87 6.72 16.86
CA LEU A 85 -20.26 5.36 16.47
C LEU A 85 -19.51 4.26 17.23
N GLY A 86 -18.42 4.55 17.95
CA GLY A 86 -17.61 3.53 18.64
C GLY A 86 -16.62 2.77 17.74
N THR A 87 -16.55 3.09 16.45
CA THR A 87 -15.67 2.43 15.45
C THR A 87 -14.18 2.79 15.54
N VAL A 88 -13.79 3.52 16.59
CA VAL A 88 -12.37 3.83 16.88
C VAL A 88 -11.66 2.66 17.54
N ALA A 89 -12.39 1.78 18.22
CA ALA A 89 -11.84 0.57 18.80
C ALA A 89 -12.17 -0.63 17.92
N PHE A 90 -11.28 -1.61 17.91
CA PHE A 90 -11.49 -2.92 17.35
C PHE A 90 -11.17 -3.96 18.42
N ARG A 91 -12.10 -4.89 18.62
CA ARG A 91 -11.91 -6.11 19.39
C ARG A 91 -12.44 -7.29 18.57
N PRO A 92 -11.75 -8.44 18.55
CA PRO A 92 -12.27 -9.62 17.90
C PRO A 92 -13.65 -10.01 18.44
N VAL A 93 -14.59 -10.36 17.56
CA VAL A 93 -15.98 -10.67 17.95
C VAL A 93 -16.09 -11.78 18.99
N ARG A 94 -15.17 -12.74 18.95
CA ARG A 94 -15.12 -13.90 19.85
C ARG A 94 -14.90 -13.53 21.32
N GLU A 95 -14.35 -12.34 21.57
CA GLU A 95 -14.10 -11.80 22.91
C GLU A 95 -15.29 -10.97 23.42
N ARG A 96 -16.39 -10.89 22.65
CA ARG A 96 -17.56 -10.11 23.03
C ARG A 96 -18.24 -10.74 24.26
N PRO A 97 -18.50 -9.97 25.33
CA PRO A 97 -19.27 -10.44 26.47
C PRO A 97 -20.69 -10.85 26.06
N ALA A 98 -21.18 -11.97 26.58
CA ALA A 98 -22.50 -12.51 26.23
C ALA A 98 -23.67 -11.63 26.73
N ASP A 99 -23.43 -10.85 27.77
CA ASP A 99 -24.38 -9.94 28.41
C ASP A 99 -24.42 -8.55 27.76
N LEU A 100 -23.48 -8.25 26.86
CA LEU A 100 -23.45 -7.00 26.12
C LEU A 100 -24.51 -7.03 25.01
N ASP A 101 -25.78 -6.76 25.33
CA ASP A 101 -26.83 -6.50 24.34
C ASP A 101 -27.41 -5.08 24.51
N PRO A 102 -27.08 -4.14 23.60
CA PRO A 102 -27.62 -2.78 23.65
C PRO A 102 -29.15 -2.70 23.60
N ALA A 103 -29.83 -3.70 23.02
CA ALA A 103 -31.29 -3.71 22.91
C ALA A 103 -31.99 -4.07 24.23
N ALA A 104 -31.33 -4.83 25.10
CA ALA A 104 -31.84 -5.23 26.41
C ALA A 104 -31.68 -4.14 27.49
N LEU A 105 -30.85 -3.11 27.23
CA LEU A 105 -30.48 -2.08 28.20
C LEU A 105 -31.43 -0.86 28.18
N PRO A 106 -31.56 -0.14 29.32
CA PRO A 106 -32.37 1.07 29.39
C PRO A 106 -31.84 2.17 28.45
N ARG A 107 -32.73 3.07 28.00
CA ARG A 107 -32.42 4.11 26.99
C ARG A 107 -31.16 4.95 27.29
N ARG A 108 -30.82 5.18 28.57
CA ARG A 108 -29.65 5.96 28.98
C ARG A 108 -28.32 5.21 28.76
N GLU A 109 -28.33 3.89 28.88
CA GLU A 109 -27.15 3.02 28.77
C GLU A 109 -27.00 2.43 27.37
N ARG A 110 -28.07 2.44 26.58
CA ARG A 110 -28.07 1.93 25.20
C ARG A 110 -27.01 2.57 24.31
N THR A 111 -26.77 3.88 24.40
CA THR A 111 -25.79 4.57 23.54
C THR A 111 -24.34 4.17 23.87
N PRO A 112 -23.88 4.21 25.15
CA PRO A 112 -22.59 3.63 25.53
C PRO A 112 -22.43 2.16 25.13
N ALA A 113 -23.43 1.32 25.44
CA ALA A 113 -23.40 -0.10 25.10
C ALA A 113 -23.35 -0.34 23.58
N GLN A 114 -24.06 0.47 22.79
CA GLN A 114 -23.98 0.40 21.33
C GLN A 114 -22.58 0.74 20.80
N ARG A 115 -21.90 1.74 21.40
CA ARG A 115 -20.53 2.08 21.01
C ARG A 115 -19.56 0.94 21.32
N GLU A 116 -19.72 0.31 22.49
CA GLU A 116 -18.91 -0.84 22.87
C GLU A 116 -19.21 -2.06 21.97
N TRP A 117 -20.49 -2.35 21.72
CA TRP A 117 -20.92 -3.39 20.77
C TRP A 117 -20.28 -3.21 19.39
N ASN A 118 -20.27 -1.98 18.88
CA ASN A 118 -19.68 -1.65 17.57
C ASN A 118 -18.16 -1.81 17.53
N ALA A 119 -17.46 -1.85 18.66
CA ALA A 119 -16.03 -2.13 18.71
C ALA A 119 -15.73 -3.62 18.42
N TYR A 120 -16.63 -4.52 18.82
CA TYR A 120 -16.49 -5.96 18.58
C TYR A 120 -16.88 -6.33 17.15
N ARG A 121 -15.91 -6.73 16.33
CA ARG A 121 -16.10 -6.98 14.89
C ARG A 121 -15.31 -8.23 14.47
N ASP A 122 -15.72 -8.84 13.36
CA ASP A 122 -15.03 -10.01 12.80
C ASP A 122 -13.65 -9.64 12.25
N TRP A 123 -13.54 -8.47 11.63
CA TRP A 123 -12.30 -7.97 11.02
C TRP A 123 -11.96 -6.56 11.49
N PRO A 124 -10.66 -6.24 11.59
CA PRO A 124 -10.22 -4.87 11.78
C PRO A 124 -10.51 -4.03 10.53
N ASP A 125 -10.51 -2.71 10.70
CA ASP A 125 -10.63 -1.79 9.57
C ASP A 125 -9.53 -2.08 8.54
N GLY A 126 -9.89 -2.14 7.26
CA GLY A 126 -8.94 -2.44 6.18
C GLY A 126 -8.68 -3.93 5.93
N ALA A 127 -9.16 -4.85 6.77
CA ALA A 127 -9.14 -6.30 6.49
C ALA A 127 -10.54 -6.92 6.35
N GLU A 128 -11.58 -6.08 6.24
CA GLU A 128 -12.98 -6.51 6.10
C GLU A 128 -13.17 -7.53 4.97
N GLY A 129 -13.90 -8.62 5.29
CA GLY A 129 -14.28 -9.67 4.35
C GLY A 129 -13.14 -10.62 3.98
N MET A 130 -12.06 -10.66 4.78
CA MET A 130 -10.95 -11.58 4.55
C MET A 130 -11.24 -12.95 5.20
N HIS A 131 -11.10 -14.00 4.38
CA HIS A 131 -11.28 -15.40 4.73
C HIS A 131 -10.20 -16.26 4.06
N TRP A 132 -10.16 -17.56 4.37
CA TRP A 132 -9.27 -18.52 3.70
C TRP A 132 -10.04 -19.41 2.73
N LEU A 133 -9.69 -19.37 1.45
CA LEU A 133 -10.09 -20.39 0.48
C LEU A 133 -9.33 -21.70 0.72
N GLN A 134 -8.06 -21.59 1.12
CA GLN A 134 -7.17 -22.70 1.42
C GLN A 134 -6.31 -22.39 2.64
N ARG A 135 -6.39 -23.24 3.67
CA ARG A 135 -5.71 -23.08 4.96
C ARG A 135 -4.90 -24.29 5.44
N GLU A 136 -4.84 -25.35 4.63
CA GLU A 136 -4.20 -26.60 4.99
C GLU A 136 -2.69 -26.43 5.25
N ARG A 137 -2.16 -27.16 6.24
CA ARG A 137 -0.72 -27.15 6.55
C ARG A 137 0.08 -27.69 5.38
N GLY A 138 1.25 -27.08 5.13
CA GLY A 138 2.15 -27.49 4.04
C GLY A 138 1.66 -27.10 2.63
N ARG A 139 0.50 -26.44 2.51
CA ARG A 139 0.01 -25.89 1.24
C ARG A 139 0.03 -24.36 1.28
N PRO A 140 0.14 -23.69 0.11
CA PRO A 140 0.01 -22.24 0.03
C PRO A 140 -1.33 -21.78 0.61
N GLY A 141 -1.29 -20.71 1.43
CA GLY A 141 -2.48 -20.06 1.96
C GLY A 141 -3.10 -19.18 0.88
N ILE A 142 -4.37 -19.43 0.56
CA ILE A 142 -5.10 -18.61 -0.41
C ILE A 142 -6.12 -17.77 0.37
N ALA A 143 -5.84 -16.48 0.52
CA ALA A 143 -6.76 -15.55 1.14
C ALA A 143 -7.83 -15.12 0.13
N TRP A 144 -9.08 -15.15 0.55
CA TRP A 144 -10.25 -14.69 -0.21
C TRP A 144 -10.80 -13.43 0.44
N HIS A 145 -10.94 -12.37 -0.35
CA HIS A 145 -11.38 -11.06 0.10
C HIS A 145 -12.70 -10.70 -0.56
N THR A 146 -13.69 -10.37 0.26
CA THR A 146 -15.02 -9.89 -0.16
C THR A 146 -15.38 -8.59 0.56
N PRO A 147 -14.60 -7.50 0.41
CA PRO A 147 -14.89 -6.27 1.11
C PRO A 147 -16.12 -5.56 0.55
N THR A 148 -16.77 -4.76 1.38
CA THR A 148 -17.87 -3.91 0.93
C THR A 148 -17.39 -2.84 -0.06
N GLY A 149 -17.99 -2.81 -1.24
CA GLY A 149 -17.77 -1.73 -2.24
C GLY A 149 -16.61 -1.94 -3.23
N GLU A 150 -15.93 -3.09 -3.20
CA GLU A 150 -14.96 -3.49 -4.23
C GLU A 150 -15.27 -4.91 -4.73
N ASP A 151 -14.84 -5.22 -5.96
CA ASP A 151 -14.94 -6.58 -6.50
C ASP A 151 -14.07 -7.55 -5.68
N ALA A 152 -14.58 -8.75 -5.42
CA ALA A 152 -13.87 -9.78 -4.67
C ALA A 152 -12.59 -10.27 -5.36
N TRP A 153 -11.59 -10.66 -4.58
CA TRP A 153 -10.31 -11.15 -5.11
C TRP A 153 -9.70 -12.26 -4.23
N LEU A 154 -8.75 -12.99 -4.82
CA LEU A 154 -7.86 -13.89 -4.10
C LEU A 154 -6.48 -13.26 -3.99
N SER A 155 -5.77 -13.52 -2.89
CA SER A 155 -4.37 -13.12 -2.74
C SER A 155 -3.52 -14.22 -2.12
N VAL A 156 -2.26 -14.28 -2.54
CA VAL A 156 -1.26 -15.21 -1.99
C VAL A 156 0.00 -14.41 -1.68
N ALA A 157 0.53 -14.60 -0.46
CA ALA A 157 1.78 -14.00 -0.02
C ALA A 157 2.95 -14.96 -0.26
N PHE A 158 4.05 -14.41 -0.76
CA PHE A 158 5.30 -15.12 -1.00
C PHE A 158 6.40 -14.47 -0.17
N SER A 159 7.15 -15.26 0.59
CA SER A 159 8.43 -14.82 1.14
C SER A 159 9.46 -14.79 0.03
N VAL A 160 10.22 -13.69 -0.03
CA VAL A 160 11.29 -13.50 -1.00
C VAL A 160 12.54 -12.98 -0.30
N GLU A 161 13.72 -13.30 -0.82
CA GLU A 161 14.99 -12.78 -0.29
C GLU A 161 15.25 -11.34 -0.70
N GLY A 162 14.57 -10.86 -1.76
CA GLY A 162 14.83 -9.55 -2.36
C GLY A 162 15.93 -9.62 -3.43
N GLN A 163 16.14 -8.48 -4.12
CA GLN A 163 17.10 -8.40 -5.21
C GLN A 163 18.53 -8.12 -4.72
N VAL A 164 18.70 -7.36 -3.64
CA VAL A 164 20.01 -6.92 -3.14
C VAL A 164 20.40 -7.74 -1.91
N ARG A 165 21.54 -8.45 -1.96
CA ARG A 165 22.01 -9.32 -0.87
C ARG A 165 23.31 -8.85 -0.20
N GLY A 166 23.83 -7.72 -0.64
CA GLY A 166 25.12 -7.21 -0.19
C GLY A 166 25.70 -6.23 -1.22
N ILE A 167 27.00 -6.37 -1.47
CA ILE A 167 27.70 -5.56 -2.47
C ILE A 167 27.45 -6.20 -3.84
N GLU A 168 26.45 -5.67 -4.54
CA GLU A 168 26.14 -6.07 -5.91
C GLU A 168 26.74 -5.07 -6.91
N SER A 169 27.04 -5.52 -8.12
CA SER A 169 27.47 -4.63 -9.19
C SER A 169 26.29 -3.81 -9.75
N ASP A 170 26.59 -2.63 -10.30
CA ASP A 170 25.61 -1.80 -11.02
C ASP A 170 24.89 -2.59 -12.13
N GLU A 171 25.62 -3.42 -12.86
CA GLU A 171 25.08 -4.26 -13.95
C GLU A 171 24.06 -5.27 -13.42
N PHE A 172 24.34 -5.89 -12.27
CA PHE A 172 23.41 -6.80 -11.63
C PHE A 172 22.12 -6.07 -11.25
N LEU A 173 22.22 -4.90 -10.61
CA LEU A 173 21.07 -4.08 -10.22
C LEU A 173 20.22 -3.65 -11.42
N ASP A 174 20.86 -3.25 -12.51
CA ASP A 174 20.18 -2.87 -13.74
C ASP A 174 19.44 -4.07 -14.36
N SER A 175 20.10 -5.23 -14.44
CA SER A 175 19.49 -6.46 -14.95
C SER A 175 18.33 -6.95 -14.08
N ALA A 176 18.40 -6.77 -12.76
CA ALA A 176 17.33 -7.12 -11.83
C ALA A 176 16.11 -6.20 -11.99
N SER A 177 16.35 -4.90 -12.18
CA SER A 177 15.29 -3.93 -12.47
C SER A 177 14.57 -4.25 -13.79
N VAL A 178 15.33 -4.58 -14.85
CA VAL A 178 14.76 -5.02 -16.14
C VAL A 178 13.95 -6.31 -15.98
N ALA A 179 14.47 -7.30 -15.25
CA ALA A 179 13.79 -8.56 -15.03
C ALA A 179 12.48 -8.40 -14.26
N PHE A 180 12.45 -7.50 -13.26
CA PHE A 180 11.23 -7.16 -12.53
C PHE A 180 10.22 -6.43 -13.43
N GLY A 181 10.67 -5.49 -14.27
CA GLY A 181 9.83 -4.85 -15.27
C GLY A 181 9.21 -5.84 -16.27
N ALA A 182 9.99 -6.81 -16.74
CA ALA A 182 9.52 -7.87 -17.63
C ALA A 182 8.49 -8.79 -16.96
N MET A 183 8.65 -9.07 -15.66
CA MET A 183 7.65 -9.80 -14.88
C MET A 183 6.33 -9.04 -14.79
N LEU A 184 6.36 -7.74 -14.48
CA LEU A 184 5.15 -6.91 -14.45
C LEU A 184 4.49 -6.81 -15.83
N ALA A 185 5.28 -6.65 -16.89
CA ALA A 185 4.76 -6.59 -18.26
C ALA A 185 3.97 -7.85 -18.64
N ARG A 186 4.38 -9.04 -18.17
CA ARG A 186 3.60 -10.29 -18.38
C ARG A 186 2.19 -10.16 -17.83
N TYR A 187 2.02 -9.64 -16.61
CA TYR A 187 0.71 -9.45 -15.97
C TYR A 187 -0.14 -8.36 -16.62
N GLY A 188 0.43 -7.54 -17.50
CA GLY A 188 -0.31 -6.55 -18.30
C GLY A 188 -1.03 -7.13 -19.52
N SER A 189 -0.84 -8.43 -19.81
CA SER A 189 -1.54 -9.10 -20.91
C SER A 189 -2.99 -9.44 -20.51
N PRO A 190 -3.99 -9.19 -21.37
CA PRO A 190 -5.39 -9.55 -21.10
C PRO A 190 -5.63 -11.05 -20.86
N SER A 191 -4.70 -11.90 -21.30
CA SER A 191 -4.78 -13.35 -21.08
C SER A 191 -4.40 -13.77 -19.66
N GLN A 192 -3.69 -12.93 -18.92
CA GLN A 192 -3.18 -13.23 -17.58
C GLN A 192 -4.23 -12.87 -16.53
N LEU A 193 -4.32 -13.71 -15.50
CA LEU A 193 -5.26 -13.53 -14.40
C LEU A 193 -4.76 -12.59 -13.28
N PRO A 194 -3.47 -12.61 -12.89
CA PRO A 194 -2.96 -11.65 -11.91
C PRO A 194 -2.95 -10.24 -12.49
N ASN A 195 -3.39 -9.25 -11.71
CA ASN A 195 -3.41 -7.84 -12.15
C ASN A 195 -2.60 -6.89 -11.27
N ARG A 196 -2.27 -7.29 -10.04
CA ARG A 196 -1.59 -6.45 -9.07
C ARG A 196 -0.56 -7.23 -8.26
N VAL A 197 0.58 -6.59 -8.04
CA VAL A 197 1.66 -7.08 -7.17
C VAL A 197 1.91 -6.04 -6.09
N GLN A 198 1.88 -6.48 -4.84
CA GLN A 198 2.30 -5.70 -3.68
C GLN A 198 3.67 -6.21 -3.24
N THR A 199 4.68 -5.35 -3.23
CA THR A 199 5.97 -5.63 -2.62
C THR A 199 6.01 -5.01 -1.23
N ILE A 200 6.35 -5.80 -0.23
CA ILE A 200 6.44 -5.38 1.17
C ILE A 200 7.88 -5.59 1.62
N THR A 201 8.49 -4.54 2.14
CA THR A 201 9.77 -4.61 2.83
C THR A 201 9.56 -4.17 4.27
N ARG A 202 9.76 -5.11 5.19
CA ARG A 202 9.70 -4.85 6.62
C ARG A 202 11.11 -4.79 7.18
N VAL A 203 11.43 -3.68 7.83
CA VAL A 203 12.74 -3.42 8.44
C VAL A 203 12.59 -3.53 9.95
N LEU A 204 13.41 -4.38 10.56
CA LEU A 204 13.34 -4.77 11.97
C LEU A 204 14.74 -4.72 12.58
N PRO A 205 14.87 -4.55 13.91
CA PRO A 205 16.08 -4.93 14.63
C PRO A 205 16.46 -6.38 14.29
N VAL A 206 17.75 -6.71 14.35
CA VAL A 206 18.21 -8.07 14.07
C VAL A 206 17.62 -9.03 15.11
N ASP A 207 16.96 -10.08 14.63
CA ASP A 207 16.51 -11.18 15.48
C ASP A 207 17.63 -12.22 15.56
N SER A 208 18.18 -12.40 16.76
CA SER A 208 19.27 -13.34 17.04
C SER A 208 18.79 -14.73 17.46
N ALA A 209 17.48 -14.94 17.64
CA ALA A 209 16.94 -16.17 18.25
C ALA A 209 17.38 -17.45 17.52
N TYR A 210 17.38 -17.45 16.18
CA TYR A 210 17.86 -18.59 15.39
C TYR A 210 19.36 -18.83 15.52
N HIS A 211 20.15 -17.76 15.63
CA HIS A 211 21.60 -17.87 15.83
C HIS A 211 21.92 -18.39 17.23
N GLU A 212 21.21 -17.91 18.24
CA GLU A 212 21.33 -18.40 19.61
C GLU A 212 20.92 -19.88 19.70
N ALA A 213 19.79 -20.26 19.11
CA ALA A 213 19.35 -21.67 19.05
C ALA A 213 20.36 -22.57 18.33
N TRP A 214 20.90 -22.12 17.20
CA TRP A 214 21.94 -22.85 16.48
C TRP A 214 23.19 -23.04 17.35
N VAL A 215 23.64 -22.00 18.07
CA VAL A 215 24.77 -22.14 19.01
C VAL A 215 24.44 -23.17 20.08
N TRP A 216 23.28 -23.08 20.72
CA TRP A 216 22.86 -24.04 21.75
C TRP A 216 22.85 -25.49 21.25
N GLU A 217 22.46 -25.73 20.00
CA GLU A 217 22.48 -27.06 19.38
C GLU A 217 23.89 -27.59 19.04
N HIS A 218 24.88 -26.70 18.93
CA HIS A 218 26.24 -27.04 18.47
C HIS A 218 27.32 -26.86 19.55
N LEU A 219 26.94 -26.63 20.80
CA LEU A 219 27.88 -26.62 21.93
C LEU A 219 28.24 -28.05 22.32
N ASP A 220 29.53 -28.40 22.25
CA ASP A 220 30.07 -29.68 22.75
C ASP A 220 30.23 -29.64 24.28
N ASP A 221 29.81 -30.69 24.99
CA ASP A 221 29.81 -30.77 26.48
C ASP A 221 31.20 -30.95 27.13
N SER A 222 32.28 -30.98 26.33
CA SER A 222 33.56 -31.54 26.77
C SER A 222 34.49 -30.62 27.58
N SER A 223 34.21 -29.32 27.73
CA SER A 223 35.05 -28.42 28.56
C SER A 223 34.35 -27.14 29.06
N ALA A 224 33.88 -27.13 30.30
CA ALA A 224 33.03 -26.06 30.87
C ALA A 224 33.62 -24.62 30.82
N ASP A 225 34.93 -24.46 31.03
CA ASP A 225 35.54 -23.12 31.17
C ASP A 225 35.76 -22.42 29.81
N ALA A 226 36.21 -23.16 28.78
CA ALA A 226 36.39 -22.63 27.42
C ALA A 226 35.05 -22.32 26.75
N ILE A 227 34.01 -23.12 27.05
CA ILE A 227 32.64 -22.92 26.57
C ILE A 227 32.05 -21.63 27.15
N THR A 228 32.27 -21.36 28.44
CA THR A 228 31.71 -20.15 29.10
C THR A 228 32.28 -18.86 28.51
N ALA A 229 33.60 -18.82 28.26
CA ALA A 229 34.23 -17.66 27.62
C ALA A 229 33.79 -17.45 26.17
N LEU A 230 33.59 -18.55 25.42
CA LEU A 230 33.11 -18.50 24.03
C LEU A 230 31.66 -18.04 23.96
N ILE A 231 30.78 -18.53 24.83
CA ILE A 231 29.38 -18.08 24.94
C ILE A 231 29.32 -16.60 25.29
N ALA A 232 30.11 -16.15 26.27
CA ALA A 232 30.14 -14.73 26.66
C ALA A 232 30.64 -13.82 25.52
N SER A 233 31.69 -14.24 24.80
CA SER A 233 32.20 -13.51 23.65
C SER A 233 31.20 -13.49 22.49
N TYR A 234 30.49 -14.60 22.24
CA TYR A 234 29.48 -14.68 21.21
C TYR A 234 28.23 -13.84 21.55
N ASP A 235 27.76 -13.89 22.79
CA ASP A 235 26.69 -13.03 23.30
C ASP A 235 27.06 -11.55 23.15
N GLU A 236 28.31 -11.16 23.40
CA GLU A 236 28.77 -9.80 23.15
C GLU A 236 28.65 -9.39 21.67
N VAL A 237 29.04 -10.28 20.74
CA VAL A 237 28.89 -10.05 19.29
C VAL A 237 27.41 -9.94 18.91
N VAL A 238 26.57 -10.85 19.39
CA VAL A 238 25.12 -10.83 19.15
C VAL A 238 24.52 -9.51 19.64
N ARG A 239 24.85 -9.07 20.86
CA ARG A 239 24.39 -7.78 21.40
C ARG A 239 24.92 -6.58 20.62
N LEU A 240 26.12 -6.65 20.05
CA LEU A 240 26.67 -5.57 19.23
C LEU A 240 25.96 -5.48 17.88
N VAL A 241 25.72 -6.62 17.24
CA VAL A 241 24.97 -6.71 15.98
C VAL A 241 23.52 -6.30 16.19
N ASN A 242 22.87 -6.71 17.28
CA ASN A 242 21.48 -6.35 17.56
C ASN A 242 21.31 -4.85 17.86
N ARG A 243 22.28 -4.22 18.54
CA ARG A 243 22.23 -2.78 18.88
C ARG A 243 22.27 -1.84 17.66
N SER A 244 22.82 -2.28 16.53
CA SER A 244 23.09 -1.42 15.37
C SER A 244 22.59 -1.98 14.03
N GLY A 245 22.32 -3.27 13.97
CA GLY A 245 21.86 -3.96 12.78
C GLY A 245 20.36 -3.79 12.56
N LEU A 246 19.99 -3.67 11.29
CA LEU A 246 18.62 -3.81 10.84
C LEU A 246 18.56 -4.98 9.86
N MET A 247 17.62 -5.90 10.08
CA MET A 247 17.29 -6.92 9.10
C MET A 247 16.11 -6.46 8.23
N GLN A 248 16.11 -6.89 6.98
CA GLN A 248 15.01 -6.65 6.04
C GLN A 248 14.34 -8.00 5.73
N ARG A 249 13.01 -8.03 5.83
CA ARG A 249 12.17 -9.16 5.41
C ARG A 249 11.30 -8.70 4.25
N HIS A 250 11.32 -9.45 3.16
CA HIS A 250 10.63 -9.08 1.94
C HIS A 250 9.50 -10.05 1.63
N TYR A 251 8.36 -9.51 1.22
CA TYR A 251 7.22 -10.28 0.76
C TYR A 251 6.73 -9.74 -0.58
N ALA A 252 6.28 -10.63 -1.45
CA ALA A 252 5.52 -10.30 -2.64
C ALA A 252 4.10 -10.86 -2.47
N VAL A 253 3.08 -10.03 -2.59
CA VAL A 253 1.68 -10.48 -2.55
C VAL A 253 1.06 -10.23 -3.90
N VAL A 254 0.52 -11.28 -4.50
CA VAL A 254 -0.12 -11.21 -5.81
C VAL A 254 -1.63 -11.26 -5.63
N ARG A 255 -2.35 -10.45 -6.40
CA ARG A 255 -3.83 -10.35 -6.40
C ARG A 255 -4.40 -10.88 -7.70
N TRP A 256 -5.42 -11.73 -7.57
CA TRP A 256 -6.25 -12.28 -8.63
C TRP A 256 -7.69 -11.82 -8.46
N PRO A 257 -8.18 -10.85 -9.25
CA PRO A 257 -9.58 -10.45 -9.21
C PRO A 257 -10.48 -11.59 -9.71
N LEU A 258 -11.64 -11.77 -9.09
CA LEU A 258 -12.62 -12.78 -9.49
C LEU A 258 -13.43 -12.32 -10.72
N THR A 259 -12.75 -12.12 -11.83
CA THR A 259 -13.35 -11.69 -13.11
C THR A 259 -14.14 -12.82 -13.76
N PRO A 260 -15.02 -12.54 -14.73
CA PRO A 260 -15.67 -13.57 -15.53
C PRO A 260 -14.68 -14.55 -16.20
N GLN A 261 -13.51 -14.07 -16.61
CA GLN A 261 -12.45 -14.89 -17.18
C GLN A 261 -11.87 -15.86 -16.14
N PHE A 262 -11.62 -15.40 -14.92
CA PHE A 262 -11.19 -16.26 -13.81
C PHE A 262 -12.23 -17.35 -13.54
N LEU A 263 -13.50 -16.95 -13.40
CA LEU A 263 -14.59 -17.89 -13.11
C LEU A 263 -14.76 -18.94 -14.23
N ALA A 264 -14.66 -18.53 -15.49
CA ALA A 264 -14.72 -19.45 -16.62
C ALA A 264 -13.51 -20.40 -16.68
N ALA A 265 -12.32 -19.93 -16.32
CA ALA A 265 -11.12 -20.77 -16.25
C ALA A 265 -11.18 -21.77 -15.09
N ALA A 266 -11.73 -21.36 -13.95
CA ALA A 266 -11.90 -22.22 -12.78
C ALA A 266 -13.00 -23.27 -13.00
N ALA A 267 -14.12 -22.90 -13.63
CA ALA A 267 -15.22 -23.82 -13.94
C ALA A 267 -14.82 -24.99 -14.86
N ARG A 268 -13.77 -24.83 -15.67
CA ARG A 268 -13.21 -25.91 -16.51
C ARG A 268 -12.40 -26.95 -15.71
N ARG A 269 -11.97 -26.61 -14.49
CA ARG A 269 -11.13 -27.48 -13.65
C ARG A 269 -11.98 -28.26 -12.65
N GLY A 270 -12.96 -27.60 -12.04
CA GLY A 270 -13.90 -28.27 -11.16
C GLY A 270 -15.08 -27.38 -10.74
N PRO A 271 -16.04 -27.95 -9.99
CA PRO A 271 -17.19 -27.20 -9.51
C PRO A 271 -16.81 -26.23 -8.38
N GLY A 272 -17.40 -25.03 -8.41
CA GLY A 272 -17.31 -24.07 -7.31
C GLY A 272 -15.88 -23.75 -6.85
N GLN A 273 -15.68 -23.77 -5.53
CA GLN A 273 -14.39 -23.44 -4.90
C GLN A 273 -13.28 -24.46 -5.15
N GLU A 274 -13.62 -25.70 -5.51
CA GLU A 274 -12.62 -26.72 -5.84
C GLU A 274 -11.88 -26.34 -7.13
N GLY A 275 -12.62 -25.98 -8.18
CA GLY A 275 -12.03 -25.46 -9.41
C GLY A 275 -11.21 -24.18 -9.22
N TRP A 276 -11.55 -23.36 -8.20
CA TRP A 276 -10.75 -22.18 -7.84
C TRP A 276 -9.40 -22.60 -7.24
N ARG A 277 -9.39 -23.58 -6.33
CA ARG A 277 -8.14 -24.09 -5.73
C ARG A 277 -7.22 -24.72 -6.76
N GLU A 278 -7.78 -25.51 -7.68
CA GLU A 278 -7.01 -26.14 -8.76
C GLU A 278 -6.41 -25.10 -9.72
N LEU A 279 -7.19 -24.12 -10.16
CA LEU A 279 -6.68 -23.01 -10.96
C LEU A 279 -5.57 -22.26 -10.22
N MET A 280 -5.80 -21.95 -8.95
CA MET A 280 -4.84 -21.23 -8.12
C MET A 280 -3.54 -22.02 -7.90
N ALA A 281 -3.58 -23.35 -7.82
CA ALA A 281 -2.36 -24.15 -7.69
C ALA A 281 -1.43 -23.97 -8.90
N GLU A 282 -1.97 -23.95 -10.11
CA GLU A 282 -1.22 -23.66 -11.35
C GLU A 282 -0.69 -22.22 -11.36
N GLU A 283 -1.55 -21.25 -11.04
CA GLU A 283 -1.21 -19.83 -11.00
C GLU A 283 -0.10 -19.52 -9.98
N ILE A 284 -0.16 -20.13 -8.79
CA ILE A 284 0.86 -19.97 -7.74
C ILE A 284 2.20 -20.53 -8.21
N ALA A 285 2.21 -21.68 -8.89
CA ALA A 285 3.43 -22.26 -9.44
C ALA A 285 4.04 -21.36 -10.53
N ALA A 286 3.21 -20.81 -11.40
CA ALA A 286 3.63 -19.86 -12.43
C ALA A 286 4.20 -18.57 -11.81
N VAL A 287 3.49 -17.96 -10.85
CA VAL A 287 3.96 -16.76 -10.13
C VAL A 287 5.28 -17.02 -9.41
N ARG A 288 5.46 -18.19 -8.77
CA ARG A 288 6.73 -18.56 -8.14
C ARG A 288 7.87 -18.54 -9.17
N SER A 289 7.64 -19.08 -10.37
CA SER A 289 8.62 -19.03 -11.46
C SER A 289 8.89 -17.60 -11.92
N HIS A 290 7.85 -16.78 -12.07
CA HIS A 290 7.98 -15.39 -12.51
C HIS A 290 8.77 -14.54 -11.51
N LEU A 291 8.51 -14.69 -10.20
CA LEU A 291 9.24 -13.99 -9.14
C LEU A 291 10.72 -14.40 -9.09
N ARG A 292 11.03 -15.68 -9.33
CA ARG A 292 12.42 -16.16 -9.46
C ARG A 292 13.11 -15.56 -10.69
N SER A 293 12.42 -15.55 -11.84
CA SER A 293 12.93 -14.90 -13.05
C SER A 293 13.14 -13.39 -12.89
N ALA A 294 12.39 -12.74 -11.99
CA ALA A 294 12.58 -11.35 -11.59
C ALA A 294 13.78 -11.13 -10.62
N LYS A 295 14.61 -12.16 -10.41
CA LYS A 295 15.79 -12.13 -9.52
C LYS A 295 15.47 -11.81 -8.06
N LEU A 296 14.27 -12.18 -7.57
CA LEU A 296 13.89 -12.01 -6.15
C LEU A 296 14.41 -13.11 -5.23
N GLY A 297 15.20 -14.04 -5.76
CA GLY A 297 15.90 -15.04 -4.96
C GLY A 297 15.12 -16.31 -4.66
N ARG A 298 15.29 -16.84 -3.45
CA ARG A 298 14.42 -17.90 -2.93
C ARG A 298 13.02 -17.34 -2.78
N VAL A 299 12.07 -18.02 -3.41
CA VAL A 299 10.65 -17.67 -3.40
C VAL A 299 9.86 -18.84 -2.89
N GLU A 300 9.10 -18.60 -1.82
CA GLU A 300 8.23 -19.57 -1.17
C GLU A 300 6.85 -18.99 -0.92
N ALA A 301 5.81 -19.69 -1.35
CA ALA A 301 4.44 -19.30 -1.04
C ALA A 301 4.17 -19.62 0.44
N LEU A 302 3.71 -18.63 1.19
CA LEU A 302 3.38 -18.79 2.59
C LEU A 302 2.09 -19.61 2.74
N SER A 303 2.07 -20.51 3.72
CA SER A 303 0.84 -21.12 4.20
C SER A 303 -0.05 -20.10 4.91
N ALA A 304 -1.31 -20.48 5.19
CA ALA A 304 -2.22 -19.61 5.93
C ALA A 304 -1.70 -19.29 7.34
N ALA A 305 -1.10 -20.28 8.02
CA ALA A 305 -0.46 -20.08 9.32
C ALA A 305 0.75 -19.14 9.25
N GLN A 306 1.63 -19.28 8.25
CA GLN A 306 2.76 -18.35 8.08
C GLN A 306 2.28 -16.93 7.75
N THR A 307 1.25 -16.79 6.92
CA THR A 307 0.68 -15.46 6.62
C THR A 307 0.02 -14.85 7.85
N ALA A 308 -0.69 -15.64 8.66
CA ALA A 308 -1.25 -15.23 9.94
C ALA A 308 -0.16 -14.80 10.94
N ALA A 309 0.97 -15.49 10.98
CA ALA A 309 2.12 -15.11 11.80
C ALA A 309 2.68 -13.74 11.39
N VAL A 310 2.84 -13.51 10.07
CA VAL A 310 3.24 -12.20 9.55
C VAL A 310 2.20 -11.13 9.93
N LEU A 311 0.90 -11.42 9.81
CA LEU A 311 -0.18 -10.50 10.21
C LEU A 311 -0.13 -10.16 11.71
N ARG A 312 0.10 -11.15 12.57
CA ARG A 312 0.30 -10.92 14.02
C ARG A 312 1.52 -10.04 14.26
N HIS A 313 2.66 -10.35 13.63
CA HIS A 313 3.90 -9.61 13.81
C HIS A 313 3.81 -8.15 13.31
N VAL A 314 3.12 -7.88 12.19
CA VAL A 314 2.98 -6.49 11.71
C VAL A 314 2.13 -5.63 12.65
N GLN A 315 1.17 -6.24 13.37
CA GLN A 315 0.38 -5.60 14.42
C GLN A 315 1.12 -5.54 15.77
N HIS A 316 1.94 -6.55 16.09
CA HIS A 316 2.66 -6.63 17.36
C HIS A 316 4.10 -7.13 17.14
N PRO A 317 5.03 -6.21 16.81
CA PRO A 317 6.41 -6.55 16.43
C PRO A 317 7.23 -7.36 17.44
N SER A 318 6.80 -7.50 18.70
CA SER A 318 7.48 -8.37 19.70
C SER A 318 7.34 -9.85 19.41
N TRP A 319 6.28 -10.26 18.72
CA TRP A 319 6.12 -11.65 18.30
C TRP A 319 7.08 -11.95 17.15
N PRO A 320 7.85 -13.05 17.15
CA PRO A 320 8.71 -13.39 16.01
C PRO A 320 7.91 -13.53 14.70
N ILE A 321 8.45 -13.00 13.61
CA ILE A 321 7.73 -12.92 12.31
C ILE A 321 7.47 -14.29 11.68
N ASP A 322 8.35 -15.26 11.94
CA ASP A 322 8.31 -16.61 11.37
C ASP A 322 7.57 -17.61 12.29
N GLN A 323 7.10 -17.19 13.47
CA GLN A 323 6.45 -18.07 14.44
C GLN A 323 4.98 -18.33 14.07
N ALA A 324 4.75 -19.43 13.36
CA ALA A 324 3.45 -19.85 12.85
C ALA A 324 2.77 -20.99 13.63
N ALA A 325 3.43 -21.56 14.65
CA ALA A 325 2.95 -22.76 15.33
C ALA A 325 1.73 -22.52 16.23
N ASP A 326 1.65 -21.35 16.85
CA ASP A 326 0.68 -20.97 17.89
C ASP A 326 -0.31 -19.90 17.40
N VAL A 327 -0.27 -19.54 16.11
CA VAL A 327 -1.14 -18.49 15.58
C VAL A 327 -2.53 -19.04 15.27
N ASP A 328 -3.55 -18.28 15.67
CA ASP A 328 -4.92 -18.52 15.20
C ASP A 328 -5.06 -18.04 13.75
N VAL A 329 -5.24 -18.99 12.85
CA VAL A 329 -5.34 -18.75 11.40
C VAL A 329 -6.65 -18.06 11.04
N ASP A 330 -7.74 -18.38 11.75
CA ASP A 330 -9.07 -17.87 11.43
C ASP A 330 -9.31 -16.48 12.06
N ALA A 331 -8.57 -16.16 13.12
CA ALA A 331 -8.63 -14.85 13.80
C ALA A 331 -7.24 -14.28 14.14
N PRO A 332 -6.40 -13.91 13.16
CA PRO A 332 -5.06 -13.34 13.39
C PRO A 332 -5.08 -11.86 13.85
N TRP A 333 -6.24 -11.35 14.25
CA TRP A 333 -6.49 -9.94 14.52
C TRP A 333 -6.31 -9.64 16.01
N LEU A 334 -5.55 -8.58 16.31
CA LEU A 334 -5.31 -8.16 17.69
C LEU A 334 -6.20 -6.97 18.07
N PRO A 335 -6.64 -6.86 19.34
CA PRO A 335 -7.34 -5.68 19.82
C PRO A 335 -6.54 -4.40 19.54
N SER A 336 -7.21 -3.40 19.00
CA SER A 336 -6.59 -2.12 18.67
C SER A 336 -7.52 -0.93 18.91
N ARG A 337 -6.93 0.25 19.10
CA ARG A 337 -7.65 1.51 19.20
C ARG A 337 -6.97 2.57 18.35
N ASP A 338 -7.76 3.29 17.56
CA ASP A 338 -7.29 4.49 16.91
C ASP A 338 -7.24 5.65 17.90
N GLU A 339 -6.13 6.37 17.88
CA GLU A 339 -5.98 7.72 18.39
C GLU A 339 -5.81 8.70 17.23
N TRP A 340 -5.92 10.00 17.51
CA TRP A 340 -5.57 10.99 16.49
C TRP A 340 -4.09 10.83 16.13
N SER A 341 -3.81 10.49 14.87
CA SER A 341 -2.46 10.23 14.34
C SER A 341 -1.79 8.91 14.75
N ALA A 342 -2.47 7.98 15.41
CA ALA A 342 -1.90 6.65 15.68
C ALA A 342 -2.95 5.54 15.75
N CYS A 343 -2.54 4.30 15.48
CA CYS A 343 -3.28 3.10 15.86
C CYS A 343 -2.47 2.40 16.96
N VAL A 344 -3.09 2.09 18.09
CA VAL A 344 -2.46 1.45 19.23
C VAL A 344 -2.97 0.03 19.33
N VAL A 345 -2.07 -0.94 19.22
CA VAL A 345 -2.35 -2.36 19.45
C VAL A 345 -1.96 -2.68 20.89
N THR A 346 -2.84 -3.38 21.59
CA THR A 346 -2.62 -3.82 22.97
C THR A 346 -2.94 -5.30 23.05
N ALA A 347 -1.91 -6.11 23.29
CA ALA A 347 -2.00 -7.56 23.32
C ALA A 347 -0.84 -8.13 24.16
N PRO A 348 -0.96 -9.38 24.66
CA PRO A 348 0.15 -10.05 25.31
C PRO A 348 1.31 -10.31 24.32
N GLY A 349 2.53 -10.02 24.76
CA GLY A 349 3.75 -10.43 24.07
C GLY A 349 4.03 -11.93 24.20
N PRO A 350 5.15 -12.43 23.64
CA PRO A 350 5.56 -13.82 23.78
C PRO A 350 5.72 -14.30 25.23
N GLU A 351 6.08 -13.38 26.14
CA GLU A 351 6.24 -13.65 27.58
C GLU A 351 4.92 -13.59 28.36
N GLY A 352 3.81 -13.25 27.69
CA GLY A 352 2.48 -13.15 28.28
C GLY A 352 2.16 -11.79 28.93
N GLU A 353 3.16 -10.91 29.08
CA GLU A 353 2.94 -9.54 29.57
C GLU A 353 2.19 -8.69 28.54
N GLU A 354 1.28 -7.84 29.01
CA GLU A 354 0.54 -6.92 28.13
C GLU A 354 1.48 -5.83 27.62
N GLU A 355 1.64 -5.76 26.30
CA GLU A 355 2.49 -4.79 25.64
C GLU A 355 1.67 -3.88 24.73
N GLN A 356 2.19 -2.67 24.51
CA GLN A 356 1.57 -1.69 23.61
C GLN A 356 2.52 -1.36 22.46
N TRP A 357 1.94 -1.35 21.25
CA TRP A 357 2.61 -0.88 20.05
C TRP A 357 1.82 0.23 19.40
N TRP A 358 2.53 1.32 19.11
CA TRP A 358 2.00 2.51 18.49
C TRP A 358 2.41 2.50 17.02
N HIS A 359 1.42 2.52 16.13
CA HIS A 359 1.60 2.52 14.69
C HIS A 359 1.16 3.83 14.08
N ARG A 360 1.89 4.29 13.07
CA ARG A 360 1.48 5.40 12.23
C ARG A 360 1.78 5.09 10.79
N THR A 361 0.79 5.27 9.94
CA THR A 361 0.87 4.98 8.52
C THR A 361 0.73 6.25 7.69
N ALA A 362 1.64 6.39 6.72
CA ALA A 362 1.59 7.38 5.67
C ALA A 362 1.27 6.73 4.32
N LEU A 363 0.52 7.45 3.50
CA LEU A 363 0.49 7.26 2.06
C LEU A 363 1.69 8.01 1.45
N LEU A 364 2.32 7.41 0.44
CA LEU A 364 3.32 8.01 -0.43
C LEU A 364 2.58 8.41 -1.71
N PRO A 365 2.12 9.66 -1.82
CA PRO A 365 1.26 10.06 -2.90
C PRO A 365 2.11 10.36 -4.13
N VAL A 366 1.61 9.99 -5.31
CA VAL A 366 2.37 10.07 -6.58
C VAL A 366 2.84 11.50 -6.89
N ASP A 367 2.09 12.51 -6.43
CA ASP A 367 2.41 13.94 -6.58
C ASP A 367 3.44 14.47 -5.57
N ALA A 368 3.85 13.68 -4.57
CA ALA A 368 4.98 14.01 -3.70
C ALA A 368 6.33 13.61 -4.31
N PHE A 369 6.33 12.84 -5.39
CA PHE A 369 7.58 12.41 -6.03
C PHE A 369 8.11 13.52 -6.92
N GLU A 370 9.27 14.04 -6.53
CA GLU A 370 9.98 15.02 -7.34
C GLU A 370 10.39 14.40 -8.67
N THR A 371 10.05 15.10 -9.75
CA THR A 371 10.35 14.65 -11.11
C THR A 371 11.86 14.65 -11.31
N GLY A 372 12.46 13.48 -11.55
CA GLY A 372 13.90 13.38 -11.77
C GLY A 372 14.39 11.97 -12.07
N PRO A 373 15.63 11.86 -12.56
CA PRO A 373 16.27 10.57 -12.78
C PRO A 373 16.54 9.87 -11.44
N ARG A 374 16.12 8.61 -11.33
CA ARG A 374 16.30 7.75 -10.16
C ARG A 374 16.99 6.46 -10.57
N THR A 375 17.85 5.97 -9.70
CA THR A 375 18.54 4.68 -9.84
C THR A 375 17.73 3.60 -9.13
N SER A 376 18.03 2.32 -9.34
CA SER A 376 17.33 1.21 -8.64
C SER A 376 17.41 1.28 -7.11
N LEU A 377 18.38 2.03 -6.56
CA LEU A 377 18.62 2.17 -5.12
C LEU A 377 18.01 3.45 -4.51
N TRP A 378 17.12 4.15 -5.22
CA TRP A 378 16.61 5.45 -4.78
C TRP A 378 15.87 5.42 -3.42
N LEU A 379 15.32 4.27 -3.01
CA LEU A 379 14.68 4.06 -1.71
C LEU A 379 15.65 3.70 -0.57
N ALA A 380 16.95 3.56 -0.84
CA ALA A 380 17.95 3.23 0.18
C ALA A 380 17.94 4.18 1.41
N PRO A 381 17.67 5.50 1.29
CA PRO A 381 17.53 6.37 2.45
C PRO A 381 16.46 5.90 3.44
N LEU A 382 15.33 5.40 2.95
CA LEU A 382 14.24 4.86 3.77
C LEU A 382 14.50 3.43 4.26
N LEU A 383 15.26 2.62 3.51
CA LEU A 383 15.44 1.20 3.82
C LEU A 383 16.66 0.90 4.71
N SER A 384 17.77 1.62 4.52
CA SER A 384 19.04 1.25 5.18
C SER A 384 19.79 2.42 5.81
N LYS A 385 19.53 3.67 5.43
CA LYS A 385 20.34 4.83 5.90
C LYS A 385 19.69 5.65 7.02
N LEU A 386 18.76 5.06 7.77
CA LEU A 386 18.17 5.73 8.92
C LEU A 386 19.11 5.65 10.13
N PRO A 387 19.29 6.75 10.88
CA PRO A 387 20.28 6.81 11.96
C PRO A 387 19.90 6.02 13.21
N HIS A 388 18.66 5.54 13.32
CA HIS A 388 18.14 4.83 14.48
C HIS A 388 17.35 3.59 14.03
N PRO A 389 17.32 2.51 14.84
CA PRO A 389 16.58 1.31 14.53
C PRO A 389 15.07 1.55 14.67
N ILE A 390 14.44 2.05 13.60
CA ILE A 390 13.00 2.30 13.53
C ILE A 390 12.34 1.11 12.85
N VAL A 391 11.45 0.41 13.58
CA VAL A 391 10.60 -0.64 13.00
C VAL A 391 9.66 0.00 11.98
N ARG A 392 9.73 -0.46 10.74
CA ARG A 392 8.93 0.11 9.65
C ARG A 392 8.64 -0.89 8.56
N THR A 393 7.53 -0.68 7.88
CA THR A 393 7.07 -1.51 6.77
C THR A 393 6.73 -0.62 5.60
N LEU A 394 7.48 -0.77 4.51
CA LEU A 394 7.21 -0.12 3.23
C LEU A 394 6.44 -1.11 2.34
N SER A 395 5.32 -0.65 1.79
CA SER A 395 4.46 -1.42 0.89
C SER A 395 4.29 -0.64 -0.39
N LEU A 396 4.71 -1.20 -1.53
CA LEU A 396 4.49 -0.64 -2.85
C LEU A 396 3.54 -1.55 -3.62
N GLN A 397 2.45 -1.01 -4.12
CA GLN A 397 1.50 -1.73 -4.96
C GLN A 397 1.64 -1.25 -6.38
N ALA A 398 1.72 -2.20 -7.31
CA ALA A 398 1.76 -1.97 -8.74
C ALA A 398 0.60 -2.71 -9.40
N GLU A 399 -0.26 -1.98 -10.09
CA GLU A 399 -1.33 -2.50 -10.94
C GLU A 399 -0.99 -2.21 -12.39
N VAL A 400 -0.95 -3.26 -13.21
CA VAL A 400 -0.46 -3.14 -14.58
C VAL A 400 -1.57 -2.63 -15.49
N VAL A 401 -1.24 -1.66 -16.34
CA VAL A 401 -2.15 -1.05 -17.31
C VAL A 401 -1.79 -1.56 -18.70
N PRO A 402 -2.75 -2.05 -19.50
CA PRO A 402 -2.49 -2.49 -20.86
C PRO A 402 -1.77 -1.43 -21.70
N ALA A 403 -0.81 -1.85 -22.52
CA ALA A 403 0.06 -0.95 -23.29
C ALA A 403 -0.70 0.04 -24.18
N ALA A 404 -1.84 -0.39 -24.77
CA ALA A 404 -2.66 0.47 -25.62
C ALA A 404 -3.26 1.66 -24.85
N ASP A 405 -3.76 1.42 -23.64
CA ASP A 405 -4.36 2.45 -22.80
C ASP A 405 -3.28 3.35 -22.18
N ALA A 406 -2.17 2.75 -21.75
CA ALA A 406 -1.00 3.48 -21.26
C ALA A 406 -0.44 4.43 -22.33
N ARG A 407 -0.32 3.97 -23.58
CA ARG A 407 0.17 4.79 -24.71
C ARG A 407 -0.80 5.93 -25.04
N ALA A 408 -2.10 5.68 -25.03
CA ALA A 408 -3.09 6.72 -25.25
C ALA A 408 -3.00 7.83 -24.19
N ALA A 409 -2.86 7.44 -22.91
CA ALA A 409 -2.65 8.39 -21.81
C ALA A 409 -1.33 9.17 -21.97
N ALA A 410 -0.22 8.49 -22.27
CA ALA A 410 1.08 9.13 -22.45
C ALA A 410 1.08 10.16 -23.61
N ARG A 411 0.38 9.86 -24.73
CA ARG A 411 0.22 10.82 -25.84
C ARG A 411 -0.54 12.07 -25.44
N MET A 412 -1.62 11.90 -24.67
CA MET A 412 -2.39 13.01 -24.13
C MET A 412 -1.54 13.89 -23.22
N ASP A 413 -0.79 13.28 -22.29
CA ASP A 413 0.12 14.00 -21.39
C ASP A 413 1.13 14.85 -22.17
N VAL A 414 1.81 14.26 -23.18
CA VAL A 414 2.79 14.99 -24.01
C VAL A 414 2.13 16.15 -24.76
N THR A 415 0.93 15.95 -25.31
CA THR A 415 0.21 17.00 -26.05
C THR A 415 -0.18 18.15 -25.13
N THR A 416 -0.70 17.84 -23.93
CA THR A 416 -1.04 18.85 -22.92
C THR A 416 0.19 19.63 -22.48
N ASP A 417 1.30 18.95 -22.18
CA ASP A 417 2.53 19.62 -21.72
C ASP A 417 3.16 20.50 -22.81
N VAL A 418 3.09 20.08 -24.08
CA VAL A 418 3.52 20.92 -25.21
C VAL A 418 2.61 22.14 -25.36
N ALA A 419 1.30 21.98 -25.22
CA ALA A 419 0.35 23.09 -25.31
C ALA A 419 0.52 24.10 -24.17
N ASP A 420 0.70 23.63 -22.93
CA ASP A 420 0.94 24.49 -21.77
C ASP A 420 2.24 25.29 -21.93
N LEU A 421 3.29 24.64 -22.42
CA LEU A 421 4.58 25.26 -22.65
C LEU A 421 4.51 26.31 -23.78
N GLN A 422 3.74 26.05 -24.83
CA GLN A 422 3.47 27.04 -25.88
C GLN A 422 2.65 28.21 -25.33
N ALA A 423 1.60 27.97 -24.55
CA ALA A 423 0.77 29.01 -23.95
C ALA A 423 1.57 29.91 -22.97
N GLN A 424 2.53 29.35 -22.23
CA GLN A 424 3.44 30.15 -21.39
C GLN A 424 4.39 31.02 -22.23
N ARG A 425 4.93 30.48 -23.33
CA ARG A 425 5.78 31.23 -24.27
C ARG A 425 5.03 32.38 -24.92
N GLU A 426 3.80 32.15 -25.36
CA GLU A 426 2.93 33.18 -25.95
C GLU A 426 2.62 34.31 -24.95
N LYS A 427 2.55 33.99 -23.65
CA LYS A 427 2.36 34.98 -22.57
C LYS A 427 3.65 35.71 -22.16
N GLY A 428 4.79 35.41 -22.80
CA GLY A 428 6.09 35.99 -22.46
C GLY A 428 6.59 35.63 -21.06
N ALA A 429 6.03 34.58 -20.44
CA ALA A 429 6.45 34.11 -19.12
C ALA A 429 7.78 33.35 -19.24
N LEU A 430 8.66 33.53 -18.26
CA LEU A 430 9.85 32.67 -18.12
C LEU A 430 9.37 31.22 -18.02
N THR A 431 9.95 30.35 -18.86
CA THR A 431 9.52 28.96 -18.94
C THR A 431 9.88 28.25 -17.65
N ASP A 432 8.87 27.68 -16.99
CA ASP A 432 9.05 26.98 -15.71
C ASP A 432 9.91 25.71 -15.92
N ASP A 433 10.98 25.57 -15.15
CA ASP A 433 11.87 24.41 -15.23
C ASP A 433 11.14 23.11 -14.84
N GLU A 434 10.14 23.19 -13.93
CA GLU A 434 9.30 22.04 -13.59
C GLU A 434 8.50 21.53 -14.79
N LEU A 435 7.98 22.44 -15.62
CA LEU A 435 7.23 22.10 -16.82
C LEU A 435 8.12 21.43 -17.87
N ARG A 436 9.37 21.91 -18.02
CA ARG A 436 10.35 21.32 -18.95
C ARG A 436 10.78 19.92 -18.53
N VAL A 437 11.03 19.72 -17.23
CA VAL A 437 11.38 18.40 -16.68
C VAL A 437 10.18 17.44 -16.81
N GLY A 438 8.96 17.93 -16.54
CA GLY A 438 7.72 17.17 -16.75
C GLY A 438 7.55 16.70 -18.21
N LEU A 439 7.74 17.59 -19.18
CA LEU A 439 7.66 17.25 -20.60
C LEU A 439 8.73 16.23 -21.00
N THR A 440 9.94 16.32 -20.44
CA THR A 440 11.02 15.35 -20.68
C THR A 440 10.63 13.96 -20.17
N ALA A 441 10.09 13.88 -18.96
CA ALA A 441 9.58 12.63 -18.39
C ALA A 441 8.43 12.05 -19.22
N ALA A 442 7.47 12.89 -19.66
CA ALA A 442 6.34 12.45 -20.49
C ALA A 442 6.79 11.89 -21.85
N ARG A 443 7.79 12.52 -22.49
CA ARG A 443 8.40 12.03 -23.74
C ARG A 443 9.11 10.69 -23.54
N GLN A 444 9.86 10.54 -22.45
CA GLN A 444 10.51 9.27 -22.12
C GLN A 444 9.47 8.15 -21.91
N ARG A 445 8.39 8.41 -21.17
CA ARG A 445 7.29 7.44 -21.01
C ARG A 445 6.67 7.05 -22.35
N LEU A 446 6.47 8.00 -23.26
CA LEU A 446 5.92 7.72 -24.58
C LEU A 446 6.87 6.86 -25.42
N ALA A 447 8.18 7.12 -25.37
CA ALA A 447 9.21 6.33 -26.03
C ALA A 447 9.28 4.91 -25.47
N ASP A 448 9.24 4.76 -24.13
CA ASP A 448 9.20 3.45 -23.48
C ASP A 448 7.95 2.65 -23.92
N LEU A 449 6.82 3.30 -24.17
CA LEU A 449 5.56 2.66 -24.59
C LEU A 449 5.42 2.48 -26.12
N GLU A 450 6.49 2.63 -26.89
CA GLU A 450 6.44 2.45 -28.35
C GLU A 450 5.92 1.06 -28.77
N PRO A 451 5.22 0.95 -29.91
CA PRO A 451 4.82 -0.35 -30.44
C PRO A 451 6.02 -1.28 -30.60
N GLY A 452 5.95 -2.48 -30.02
CA GLY A 452 7.02 -3.48 -30.09
C GLY A 452 8.04 -3.40 -28.95
N SER A 453 7.99 -2.41 -28.05
CA SER A 453 8.89 -2.33 -26.89
C SER A 453 8.65 -3.41 -25.83
N GLY A 454 7.45 -4.01 -25.82
CA GLY A 454 7.03 -4.97 -24.80
C GLY A 454 6.73 -4.35 -23.44
N HIS A 455 6.77 -3.02 -23.31
CA HIS A 455 6.46 -2.31 -22.07
C HIS A 455 4.94 -2.04 -21.92
N HIS A 456 4.49 -2.09 -20.68
CA HIS A 456 3.12 -1.81 -20.26
C HIS A 456 3.11 -0.62 -19.31
N GLY A 457 1.95 0.01 -19.13
CA GLY A 457 1.80 1.04 -18.10
C GLY A 457 1.72 0.41 -16.72
N VAL A 458 1.98 1.21 -15.69
CA VAL A 458 1.79 0.79 -14.30
C VAL A 458 1.15 1.94 -13.53
N GLY A 459 0.04 1.66 -12.86
CA GLY A 459 -0.43 2.50 -11.77
C GLY A 459 0.18 1.98 -10.48
N TRP A 460 0.57 2.87 -9.58
CA TRP A 460 1.18 2.43 -8.33
C TRP A 460 0.82 3.34 -7.15
N THR A 461 0.97 2.81 -5.95
CA THR A 461 0.83 3.55 -4.71
C THR A 461 1.78 2.99 -3.65
N GLY A 462 2.31 3.84 -2.79
CA GLY A 462 3.16 3.43 -1.68
C GLY A 462 2.50 3.72 -0.33
N HIS A 463 2.75 2.85 0.65
CA HIS A 463 2.37 3.07 2.04
C HIS A 463 3.57 2.76 2.94
N LEU A 464 3.71 3.52 4.02
CA LEU A 464 4.77 3.34 4.99
C LEU A 464 4.18 3.37 6.40
N THR A 465 4.29 2.25 7.11
CA THR A 465 3.91 2.15 8.52
C THR A 465 5.16 2.16 9.39
N ILE A 466 5.21 3.04 10.37
CA ILE A 466 6.22 3.06 11.43
C ILE A 466 5.60 2.51 12.72
N SER A 467 6.39 1.78 13.50
CA SER A 467 5.96 1.18 14.77
C SER A 467 6.94 1.53 15.89
N ALA A 468 6.42 1.89 17.06
CA ALA A 468 7.21 2.23 18.24
C ALA A 468 6.52 1.77 19.53
N ARG A 469 7.28 1.68 20.64
CA ARG A 469 6.75 1.25 21.94
C ARG A 469 5.96 2.34 22.66
N SER A 470 6.26 3.60 22.35
CA SER A 470 5.61 4.74 22.98
C SER A 470 5.22 5.81 21.96
N ARG A 471 4.22 6.63 22.34
CA ARG A 471 3.81 7.80 21.55
C ARG A 471 4.97 8.77 21.29
N ARG A 472 5.87 8.95 22.28
CA ARG A 472 7.03 9.85 22.16
C ARG A 472 8.00 9.35 21.09
N GLU A 473 8.36 8.07 21.14
CA GLU A 473 9.21 7.43 20.12
C GLU A 473 8.54 7.47 18.74
N LEU A 474 7.23 7.27 18.65
CA LEU A 474 6.51 7.32 17.39
C LEU A 474 6.62 8.71 16.72
N VAL A 475 6.51 9.78 17.52
CA VAL A 475 6.68 11.15 17.02
C VAL A 475 8.10 11.36 16.50
N GLU A 476 9.11 10.96 17.27
CA GLU A 476 10.51 11.07 16.87
C GLU A 476 10.82 10.27 15.59
N ALA A 477 10.31 9.04 15.50
CA ALA A 477 10.43 8.19 14.32
C ALA A 477 9.75 8.82 13.10
N THR A 478 8.60 9.47 13.28
CA THR A 478 7.89 10.20 12.19
C THR A 478 8.80 11.25 11.57
N TRP A 479 9.46 12.07 12.38
CA TRP A 479 10.35 13.13 11.89
C TRP A 479 11.51 12.56 11.09
N LYS A 480 12.22 11.58 11.66
CA LYS A 480 13.37 10.91 11.02
C LYS A 480 13.00 10.25 9.70
N VAL A 481 11.85 9.59 9.64
CA VAL A 481 11.34 8.96 8.43
C VAL A 481 10.92 9.98 7.38
N THR A 482 10.33 11.10 7.78
CA THR A 482 9.97 12.19 6.86
C THR A 482 11.22 12.80 6.22
N GLU A 483 12.29 13.01 7.01
CA GLU A 483 13.58 13.47 6.50
C GLU A 483 14.21 12.46 5.53
N ALA A 484 14.21 11.17 5.88
CA ALA A 484 14.71 10.12 5.00
C ALA A 484 13.89 9.99 3.70
N ALA A 485 12.58 10.23 3.75
CA ALA A 485 11.73 10.27 2.56
C ALA A 485 12.12 11.44 1.64
N ASN A 486 12.36 12.62 2.21
CA ASN A 486 12.82 13.78 1.45
C ASN A 486 14.16 13.50 0.74
N ASN A 487 15.10 12.86 1.46
CA ASN A 487 16.38 12.43 0.87
C ASN A 487 16.23 11.35 -0.23
N ALA A 488 15.09 10.64 -0.29
CA ALA A 488 14.74 9.72 -1.37
C ALA A 488 14.00 10.41 -2.54
N GLY A 489 13.81 11.73 -2.50
CA GLY A 489 13.07 12.49 -3.52
C GLY A 489 11.55 12.47 -3.33
N ILE A 490 11.09 12.22 -2.10
CA ILE A 490 9.68 12.25 -1.70
C ILE A 490 9.47 13.51 -0.86
N ALA A 491 8.95 14.57 -1.49
CA ALA A 491 8.85 15.90 -0.88
C ALA A 491 7.99 15.91 0.40
N TRP A 492 6.98 15.05 0.49
CA TRP A 492 6.12 14.95 1.67
C TRP A 492 5.43 13.58 1.77
N LEU A 493 5.04 13.24 3.00
CA LEU A 493 4.27 12.03 3.32
C LEU A 493 2.85 12.42 3.76
N GLU A 494 1.83 11.75 3.23
CA GLU A 494 0.44 11.97 3.65
C GLU A 494 0.10 11.08 4.85
N TRP A 495 0.23 11.61 6.06
CA TRP A 495 -0.13 10.88 7.27
C TRP A 495 -1.66 10.70 7.38
N LEU A 496 -2.12 9.44 7.46
CA LEU A 496 -3.54 9.08 7.44
C LEU A 496 -4.19 9.18 8.84
N ASP A 497 -4.06 10.36 9.47
CA ASP A 497 -4.27 10.61 10.90
C ASP A 497 -5.62 10.16 11.49
N THR A 498 -6.68 10.05 10.68
CA THR A 498 -8.04 9.70 11.15
C THR A 498 -8.50 8.30 10.78
N GLN A 499 -7.61 7.53 10.15
CA GLN A 499 -7.89 6.20 9.57
C GLN A 499 -6.70 5.27 9.80
N GLN A 500 -6.01 5.38 10.93
CA GLN A 500 -4.73 4.71 11.15
C GLN A 500 -4.89 3.19 11.19
N SER A 501 -5.96 2.66 11.80
CA SER A 501 -6.30 1.23 11.76
C SER A 501 -6.44 0.72 10.32
N ALA A 502 -7.28 1.36 9.52
CA ALA A 502 -7.51 1.02 8.12
C ALA A 502 -6.23 1.18 7.28
N ALA A 503 -5.45 2.23 7.55
CA ALA A 503 -4.23 2.54 6.83
C ALA A 503 -3.13 1.50 7.10
N ALA A 504 -3.01 1.00 8.34
CA ALA A 504 -2.05 -0.04 8.69
C ALA A 504 -2.25 -1.29 7.82
N ALA A 505 -3.50 -1.65 7.48
CA ALA A 505 -3.79 -2.76 6.60
C ALA A 505 -3.20 -2.61 5.17
N CYS A 506 -2.91 -1.39 4.70
CA CYS A 506 -2.24 -1.17 3.42
C CYS A 506 -0.78 -1.65 3.39
N THR A 507 -0.17 -1.92 4.55
CA THR A 507 1.17 -2.49 4.68
C THR A 507 1.17 -3.95 5.12
N TRP A 508 -0.01 -4.54 5.30
CA TRP A 508 -0.18 -5.96 5.58
C TRP A 508 -0.15 -6.78 4.27
N PRO A 509 0.17 -8.08 4.32
CA PRO A 509 0.24 -8.94 3.15
C PRO A 509 -1.14 -9.35 2.59
N LEU A 510 -1.98 -8.37 2.25
CA LEU A 510 -3.38 -8.54 1.83
C LEU A 510 -3.69 -8.03 0.41
N ALA A 511 -2.74 -7.36 -0.26
CA ALA A 511 -2.90 -6.71 -1.56
C ALA A 511 -4.05 -5.68 -1.62
N ARG A 512 -4.28 -4.97 -0.51
CA ARG A 512 -5.27 -3.88 -0.36
C ARG A 512 -4.59 -2.53 -0.16
N GLY A 513 -5.26 -1.44 -0.51
CA GLY A 513 -4.78 -0.07 -0.28
C GLY A 513 -4.59 0.76 -1.55
N MET A 514 -4.75 0.12 -2.71
CA MET A 514 -4.75 0.78 -4.01
C MET A 514 -6.14 0.77 -4.64
N ARG A 515 -6.64 1.96 -5.01
CA ARG A 515 -7.83 2.09 -5.87
C ARG A 515 -7.52 1.51 -7.25
N PRO A 516 -8.45 0.77 -7.87
CA PRO A 516 -8.28 0.29 -9.24
C PRO A 516 -7.89 1.43 -10.18
N VAL A 517 -6.98 1.17 -11.12
CA VAL A 517 -6.59 2.19 -12.09
C VAL A 517 -7.78 2.45 -13.01
N GLU A 518 -8.36 3.65 -12.94
CA GLU A 518 -9.52 4.03 -13.77
C GLU A 518 -9.19 3.84 -15.25
N ALA A 519 -9.85 2.86 -15.87
CA ALA A 519 -9.85 2.63 -17.31
C ALA A 519 -10.26 3.93 -18.03
N SER A 520 -9.57 4.26 -19.13
CA SER A 520 -9.93 5.43 -19.93
C SER A 520 -11.38 5.33 -20.42
N THR A 521 -12.07 6.45 -20.63
CA THR A 521 -13.41 6.46 -21.24
C THR A 521 -13.42 5.74 -22.59
N SER A 522 -12.32 5.81 -23.34
CA SER A 522 -12.13 5.09 -24.59
C SER A 522 -12.00 3.57 -24.42
N SER A 523 -11.43 3.09 -23.32
CA SER A 523 -11.33 1.65 -23.02
C SER A 523 -12.63 1.11 -22.46
N LEU A 524 -13.40 1.91 -21.70
CA LEU A 524 -14.77 1.57 -21.32
C LEU A 524 -15.67 1.43 -22.55
N LEU A 525 -15.62 2.39 -23.48
CA LEU A 525 -16.36 2.30 -24.75
C LEU A 525 -15.91 1.09 -25.58
N ARG A 526 -14.61 0.81 -25.67
CA ARG A 526 -14.11 -0.40 -26.34
C ARG A 526 -14.60 -1.67 -25.67
N SER A 527 -14.57 -1.76 -24.33
CA SER A 527 -15.06 -2.93 -23.58
C SER A 527 -16.55 -3.18 -23.79
N LEU A 528 -17.35 -2.11 -23.90
CA LEU A 528 -18.76 -2.18 -24.21
C LEU A 528 -19.02 -2.61 -25.66
N LEU A 529 -18.16 -2.17 -26.60
CA LEU A 529 -18.27 -2.50 -28.02
C LEU A 529 -17.72 -3.90 -28.35
N THR A 530 -16.73 -4.41 -27.61
CA THR A 530 -16.14 -5.73 -27.86
C THR A 530 -17.03 -6.89 -27.42
N GLY A 531 -18.11 -6.63 -26.66
CA GLY A 531 -19.03 -7.65 -26.17
C GLY A 531 -18.32 -8.74 -25.33
N THR A 532 -19.08 -9.72 -24.85
CA THR A 532 -18.55 -10.93 -24.18
C THR A 532 -17.98 -11.92 -25.21
N GLY A 533 -17.09 -11.41 -26.08
CA GLY A 533 -16.53 -12.08 -27.24
C GLY A 533 -15.47 -13.11 -26.89
N THR A 534 -15.89 -14.27 -26.38
CA THR A 534 -15.19 -15.56 -26.54
C THR A 534 -16.16 -16.72 -26.75
N LYS A 535 -17.47 -16.45 -26.93
CA LYS A 535 -18.46 -17.47 -27.26
C LYS A 535 -18.56 -17.82 -28.76
N GLU A 536 -17.88 -17.10 -29.66
CA GLU A 536 -18.10 -17.28 -31.12
C GLU A 536 -16.91 -17.87 -31.89
N ALA A 537 -15.78 -18.19 -31.23
CA ALA A 537 -14.62 -18.74 -31.95
C ALA A 537 -14.53 -20.28 -31.90
N ILE A 538 -15.24 -20.97 -31.00
CA ILE A 538 -15.26 -22.44 -30.90
C ILE A 538 -16.63 -22.92 -30.38
N SER A 539 -17.68 -22.72 -31.18
CA SER A 539 -18.97 -23.41 -31.06
C SER A 539 -19.43 -23.89 -32.41
#